data_AF-A0AAN7S7L4-F1
#
_entry.id   AF-A0AAN7S7L4-F1
#
_cell.length_a   1.000
_cell.length_b   1.000
_cell.length_c   1.000
_cell.angle_alpha   90.00
_cell.angle_beta   90.00
_cell.angle_gamma   90.00
#
_symmetry.space_group_name_H-M   'P 1'
#
loop_
_entity.id
_entity.type
_entity.pdbx_description
1 polymer ?
#
loop_
_entity_poly.entity_id
_entity_poly.type
_entity_poly.pdbx_seq_one_letter_code
_entity_poly.pdbx_strand_id
1 'polypeptide(L)'
;MQTTQCSCSGELAPIKEELRAITLQMTTFNKEFLFFERFIESFVMATKREFEVLKKILKELPLTAATGSTTSNMSKREELKEVVDLLPLTTLEDLKSFEQFLIEENNSKLFEAVISPIGGKNGDDHIANAIKHCFHLSLQNKCNWSGMNEKEPLKSATIIKLIINSICTSQYSITQAQSRIKYLLQHTYDRMKSEQKKNDANYTILEES
;
A
#
# COMPACT_ATOMS: atom_id res chain seq x y z
N MET A 1 36.67 -51.33 52.99
CA MET A 1 35.71 -51.25 51.87
C MET A 1 34.90 -49.97 52.04
N GLN A 2 35.20 -48.93 51.28
CA GLN A 2 34.43 -47.68 51.26
C GLN A 2 33.85 -47.53 49.85
N THR A 3 32.53 -47.50 49.77
CA THR A 3 31.77 -47.21 48.56
C THR A 3 31.60 -45.70 48.42
N THR A 4 32.21 -45.13 47.39
CA THR A 4 32.05 -43.72 47.02
C THR A 4 30.73 -43.55 46.26
N GLN A 5 29.74 -42.89 46.87
CA GLN A 5 28.54 -42.43 46.16
C GLN A 5 28.88 -41.13 45.40
N CYS A 6 28.76 -41.18 44.08
CA CYS A 6 28.84 -40.00 43.21
C CYS A 6 27.49 -39.28 43.19
N SER A 7 27.45 -38.04 43.67
CA SER A 7 26.23 -37.21 43.71
C SER A 7 26.14 -36.33 42.46
N CYS A 8 25.46 -36.81 41.41
CA CYS A 8 25.12 -36.02 40.21
C CYS A 8 23.79 -35.29 40.39
N SER A 9 23.68 -34.39 41.38
CA SER A 9 22.44 -33.62 41.63
C SER A 9 22.53 -32.14 41.23
N GLY A 10 23.66 -31.67 40.68
CA GLY A 10 23.91 -30.25 40.37
C GLY A 10 23.53 -29.77 38.96
N GLU A 11 23.44 -30.65 37.96
CA GLU A 11 23.33 -30.24 36.54
C GLU A 11 21.88 -30.17 36.01
N LEU A 12 20.90 -30.73 36.72
CA LEU A 12 19.51 -30.81 36.22
C LEU A 12 18.64 -29.58 36.54
N ALA A 13 19.05 -28.76 37.51
CA ALA A 13 18.30 -27.57 37.93
C ALA A 13 18.27 -26.43 36.87
N PRO A 14 19.40 -26.05 36.24
CA PRO A 14 19.39 -24.95 35.27
C PRO A 14 18.59 -25.29 34.01
N ILE A 15 18.68 -26.54 33.53
CA ILE A 15 17.96 -27.02 32.35
C ILE A 15 16.44 -26.99 32.58
N LYS A 16 15.97 -27.33 33.79
CA LYS A 16 14.54 -27.29 34.14
C LYS A 16 13.99 -25.86 34.16
N GLU A 17 14.81 -24.89 34.57
CA GLU A 17 14.41 -23.49 34.64
C GLU A 17 14.37 -22.85 33.25
N GLU A 18 15.31 -23.18 32.36
CA GLU A 18 15.26 -22.78 30.95
C GLU A 18 14.04 -23.37 30.22
N LEU A 19 13.74 -24.66 30.44
CA LEU A 19 12.54 -25.29 29.87
C LEU A 19 11.24 -24.62 30.35
N ARG A 20 11.20 -24.17 31.61
CA ARG A 20 10.07 -23.41 32.15
C ARG A 20 9.95 -22.03 31.51
N ALA A 21 11.06 -21.31 31.34
CA ALA A 21 11.07 -19.99 30.70
C ALA A 21 10.56 -20.06 29.24
N ILE A 22 11.03 -21.05 28.47
CA ILE A 22 10.58 -21.29 27.09
C ILE A 22 9.09 -21.65 27.06
N THR A 23 8.65 -22.52 27.98
CA THR A 23 7.23 -22.91 28.07
C THR A 23 6.36 -21.70 28.39
N LEU A 24 6.80 -20.83 29.31
CA LEU A 24 6.08 -19.62 29.67
C LEU A 24 5.98 -18.65 28.48
N GLN A 25 7.09 -18.41 27.78
CA GLN A 25 7.09 -17.58 26.57
C GLN A 25 6.15 -18.13 25.49
N MET A 26 6.19 -19.44 25.24
CA MET A 26 5.30 -20.09 24.28
C MET A 26 3.82 -19.96 24.68
N THR A 27 3.50 -20.08 25.99
CA THR A 27 2.13 -19.89 26.46
C THR A 27 1.66 -18.45 26.38
N THR A 28 2.54 -17.47 26.56
CA THR A 28 2.23 -16.04 26.39
C THR A 28 1.99 -15.73 24.92
N PHE A 29 2.87 -16.18 24.03
CA PHE A 29 2.72 -16.03 22.58
C PHE A 29 1.41 -16.65 22.09
N ASN A 30 1.07 -17.85 22.56
CA ASN A 30 -0.19 -18.51 22.20
C ASN A 30 -1.42 -17.72 22.69
N LYS A 31 -1.36 -17.06 23.86
CA LYS A 31 -2.45 -16.22 24.35
C LYS A 31 -2.62 -14.96 23.51
N GLU A 32 -1.53 -14.32 23.10
CA GLU A 32 -1.57 -13.15 22.21
C GLU A 32 -2.08 -13.51 20.83
N PHE A 33 -1.66 -14.67 20.30
CA PHE A 33 -2.16 -15.19 19.02
C PHE A 33 -3.67 -15.45 19.07
N LEU A 34 -4.17 -16.13 20.12
CA LEU A 34 -5.60 -16.37 20.31
C LEU A 34 -6.41 -15.06 20.53
N PHE A 35 -5.80 -14.05 21.14
CA PHE A 35 -6.42 -12.73 21.28
C PHE A 35 -6.54 -12.05 19.91
N PHE A 36 -5.50 -12.12 19.09
CA PHE A 36 -5.48 -11.57 17.74
C PHE A 36 -6.48 -12.29 16.81
N GLU A 37 -6.59 -13.61 16.91
CA GLU A 37 -7.60 -14.40 16.18
C GLU A 37 -9.02 -13.93 16.53
N ARG A 38 -9.34 -13.79 17.82
CA ARG A 38 -10.63 -13.25 18.29
C ARG A 38 -10.87 -11.82 17.84
N PHE A 39 -9.83 -10.99 17.77
CA PHE A 39 -9.92 -9.62 17.29
C PHE A 39 -10.30 -9.57 15.80
N ILE A 40 -9.65 -10.40 14.97
CA ILE A 40 -9.98 -10.53 13.55
C ILE A 40 -11.41 -11.02 13.37
N GLU A 41 -11.82 -12.07 14.11
CA GLU A 41 -13.18 -12.59 14.06
C GLU A 41 -14.21 -11.52 14.44
N SER A 42 -13.94 -10.72 15.47
CA SER A 42 -14.80 -9.61 15.86
C SER A 42 -14.93 -8.56 14.74
N PHE A 43 -13.83 -8.22 14.06
CA PHE A 43 -13.83 -7.26 12.96
C PHE A 43 -14.61 -7.78 11.74
N VAL A 44 -14.40 -9.05 11.36
CA VAL A 44 -15.14 -9.71 10.28
C VAL A 44 -16.64 -9.78 10.62
N MET A 45 -17.00 -10.05 11.87
CA MET A 45 -18.39 -10.10 12.30
C MET A 45 -19.05 -8.72 12.33
N ALA A 46 -18.31 -7.66 12.68
CA ALA A 46 -18.81 -6.28 12.65
C ALA A 46 -19.12 -5.84 11.20
N THR A 47 -18.18 -6.06 10.28
CA THR A 47 -18.36 -5.72 8.85
C THR A 47 -19.51 -6.51 8.22
N LYS A 48 -19.66 -7.79 8.57
CA LYS A 48 -20.78 -8.61 8.11
C LYS A 48 -22.14 -8.11 8.62
N ARG A 49 -22.22 -7.63 9.86
CA ARG A 49 -23.45 -7.03 10.42
C ARG A 49 -23.81 -5.73 9.71
N GLU A 50 -22.83 -4.86 9.49
CA GLU A 50 -23.03 -3.59 8.76
C GLU A 50 -23.54 -3.86 7.34
N PHE A 51 -22.96 -4.84 6.65
CA PHE A 51 -23.39 -5.24 5.31
C PHE A 51 -24.85 -5.75 5.28
N GLU A 52 -25.26 -6.58 6.25
CA GLU A 52 -26.64 -7.08 6.30
C GLU A 52 -27.67 -5.99 6.64
N VAL A 53 -27.31 -4.99 7.44
CA VAL A 53 -28.15 -3.81 7.68
C VAL A 53 -28.36 -3.03 6.37
N LEU A 54 -27.28 -2.77 5.62
CA LEU A 54 -27.34 -2.09 4.33
C LEU A 54 -28.18 -2.86 3.31
N LYS A 55 -28.04 -4.19 3.26
CA LYS A 55 -28.81 -5.07 2.40
C LYS A 55 -30.31 -5.06 2.72
N LYS A 56 -30.67 -4.91 3.99
CA LYS A 56 -32.08 -4.77 4.42
C LYS A 56 -32.65 -3.42 4.02
N ILE A 57 -31.90 -2.33 4.22
CA ILE A 57 -32.29 -0.98 3.79
C ILE A 57 -32.51 -0.93 2.28
N LEU A 58 -31.64 -1.58 1.49
CA LEU A 58 -31.76 -1.63 0.03
C LEU A 58 -33.03 -2.34 -0.46
N LYS A 59 -33.55 -3.31 0.31
CA LYS A 59 -34.77 -4.06 -0.04
C LYS A 59 -36.07 -3.32 0.30
N GLU A 60 -36.01 -2.33 1.19
CA GLU A 60 -37.20 -1.59 1.65
C GLU A 60 -37.40 -0.24 0.91
N LEU A 61 -36.52 0.11 -0.04
CA LEU A 61 -36.69 1.31 -0.87
C LEU A 61 -37.76 1.08 -1.96
N PRO A 62 -38.83 1.92 -2.04
CA PRO A 62 -39.81 1.79 -3.10
C PRO A 62 -39.20 2.23 -4.44
N LEU A 63 -39.25 1.37 -5.45
CA LEU A 63 -38.97 1.76 -6.83
C LEU A 63 -40.12 2.67 -7.32
N THR A 64 -39.93 3.98 -7.20
CA THR A 64 -40.71 4.96 -7.96
C THR A 64 -39.88 5.50 -9.12
N ALA A 65 -40.43 5.32 -10.31
CA ALA A 65 -39.91 5.79 -11.58
C ALA A 65 -39.82 7.32 -11.66
N ALA A 66 -38.88 7.77 -12.50
CA ALA A 66 -38.69 9.11 -13.07
C ALA A 66 -38.05 10.21 -12.19
N THR A 67 -36.75 10.45 -12.37
CA THR A 67 -36.17 11.67 -13.00
C THR A 67 -34.63 11.61 -12.93
N GLY A 68 -33.98 11.94 -14.04
CA GLY A 68 -32.52 11.79 -14.21
C GLY A 68 -31.69 12.72 -13.32
N SER A 69 -30.51 12.23 -12.91
CA SER A 69 -29.26 12.97 -12.60
C SER A 69 -28.43 12.41 -11.43
N THR A 70 -28.93 11.49 -10.59
CA THR A 70 -28.25 11.16 -9.32
C THR A 70 -27.64 9.75 -9.27
N THR A 71 -28.14 8.78 -10.03
CA THR A 71 -27.68 7.37 -9.97
C THR A 71 -26.37 7.10 -10.72
N SER A 72 -26.07 7.81 -11.80
CA SER A 72 -24.82 7.60 -12.57
C SER A 72 -23.57 8.08 -11.83
N ASN A 73 -23.70 9.09 -10.98
CA ASN A 73 -22.56 9.69 -10.26
C ASN A 73 -22.12 8.85 -9.06
N MET A 74 -23.01 8.04 -8.48
CA MET A 74 -22.66 7.09 -7.41
C MET A 74 -21.84 5.92 -7.96
N SER A 75 -22.31 5.29 -9.05
CA SER A 75 -21.57 4.21 -9.74
C SER A 75 -20.16 4.66 -10.14
N LYS A 76 -20.03 5.84 -10.75
CA LYS A 76 -18.72 6.35 -11.18
C LYS A 76 -17.77 6.64 -10.01
N ARG A 77 -18.28 7.07 -8.85
CA ARG A 77 -17.44 7.29 -7.66
C ARG A 77 -16.95 5.98 -7.07
N GLU A 78 -17.78 4.95 -7.09
CA GLU A 78 -17.42 3.60 -6.64
C GLU A 78 -16.33 3.02 -7.56
N GLU A 79 -16.50 3.11 -8.87
CA GLU A 79 -15.48 2.68 -9.87
C GLU A 79 -14.14 3.43 -9.70
N LEU A 80 -14.17 4.75 -9.45
CA LEU A 80 -12.95 5.52 -9.18
C LEU A 80 -12.29 5.11 -7.87
N LYS A 81 -13.09 4.79 -6.85
CA LYS A 81 -12.58 4.35 -5.55
C LYS A 81 -11.83 3.02 -5.67
N GLU A 82 -12.34 2.08 -6.46
CA GLU A 82 -11.66 0.81 -6.73
C GLU A 82 -10.24 1.03 -7.29
N VAL A 83 -10.08 1.98 -8.21
CA VAL A 83 -8.74 2.31 -8.75
C VAL A 83 -7.85 2.98 -7.70
N VAL A 84 -8.40 3.87 -6.87
CA VAL A 84 -7.65 4.53 -5.78
C VAL A 84 -7.18 3.51 -4.75
N ASP A 85 -8.00 2.52 -4.41
CA ASP A 85 -7.69 1.48 -3.42
C ASP A 85 -6.56 0.54 -3.89
N LEU A 86 -6.25 0.51 -5.20
CA LEU A 86 -5.09 -0.20 -5.76
C LEU A 86 -3.76 0.58 -5.63
N LEU A 87 -3.82 1.86 -5.23
CA LEU A 87 -2.67 2.75 -5.15
C LEU A 87 -2.34 3.12 -3.69
N PRO A 88 -1.07 3.42 -3.35
CA PRO A 88 0.11 3.35 -4.21
C PRO A 88 0.61 1.91 -4.39
N LEU A 89 1.19 1.62 -5.56
CA LEU A 89 1.82 0.34 -5.86
C LEU A 89 3.12 0.17 -5.06
N THR A 90 3.31 -1.00 -4.44
CA THR A 90 4.42 -1.23 -3.49
C THR A 90 5.44 -2.24 -3.97
N THR A 91 5.02 -3.19 -4.81
CA THR A 91 5.84 -4.28 -5.34
C THR A 91 5.87 -4.32 -6.88
N LEU A 92 6.82 -5.07 -7.43
CA LEU A 92 6.88 -5.31 -8.88
C LEU A 92 5.71 -6.17 -9.37
N GLU A 93 5.14 -7.00 -8.49
CA GLU A 93 3.96 -7.80 -8.80
C GLU A 93 2.72 -6.92 -8.87
N ASP A 94 2.54 -5.98 -7.93
CA ASP A 94 1.48 -4.96 -7.98
C ASP A 94 1.56 -4.19 -9.29
N LEU A 95 2.77 -3.78 -9.70
CA LEU A 95 2.98 -3.07 -10.96
C LEU A 95 2.55 -3.90 -12.18
N LYS A 96 2.91 -5.19 -12.23
CA LYS A 96 2.53 -6.07 -13.33
C LYS A 96 1.03 -6.31 -13.39
N SER A 97 0.41 -6.58 -12.24
CA SER A 97 -1.04 -6.76 -12.12
C SER A 97 -1.79 -5.48 -12.51
N PHE A 98 -1.29 -4.32 -12.11
CA PHE A 98 -1.88 -3.03 -12.47
C PHE A 98 -1.70 -2.71 -13.96
N GLU A 99 -0.55 -3.01 -14.55
CA GLU A 99 -0.36 -2.90 -16.00
C GLU A 99 -1.31 -3.81 -16.78
N GLN A 100 -1.60 -5.02 -16.28
CA GLN A 100 -2.62 -5.90 -16.87
C GLN A 100 -4.03 -5.33 -16.73
N PHE A 101 -4.36 -4.79 -15.55
CA PHE A 101 -5.64 -4.10 -15.32
C PHE A 101 -5.87 -2.95 -16.30
N LEU A 102 -4.82 -2.18 -16.61
CA LEU A 102 -4.88 -1.05 -17.54
C LEU A 102 -5.03 -1.46 -19.02
N ILE A 103 -4.87 -2.74 -19.39
CA ILE A 103 -5.09 -3.21 -20.77
C ILE A 103 -6.52 -2.94 -21.24
N GLU A 104 -7.48 -3.02 -20.32
CA GLU A 104 -8.87 -2.70 -20.61
C GLU A 104 -9.07 -1.18 -20.73
N GLU A 105 -9.65 -0.74 -21.85
CA GLU A 105 -9.81 0.70 -22.16
C GLU A 105 -10.60 1.45 -21.08
N ASN A 106 -11.61 0.79 -20.47
CA ASN A 106 -12.40 1.39 -19.39
C ASN A 106 -11.54 1.68 -18.16
N ASN A 107 -10.68 0.73 -17.78
CA ASN A 107 -9.80 0.85 -16.61
C ASN A 107 -8.73 1.92 -16.83
N SER A 108 -8.18 2.01 -18.04
CA SER A 108 -7.29 3.11 -18.43
C SER A 108 -7.96 4.48 -18.28
N LYS A 109 -9.23 4.62 -18.71
CA LYS A 109 -9.99 5.88 -18.57
C LYS A 109 -10.31 6.20 -17.10
N LEU A 110 -10.64 5.20 -16.30
CA LEU A 110 -10.85 5.38 -14.86
C LEU A 110 -9.56 5.86 -14.18
N PHE A 111 -8.43 5.25 -14.52
CA PHE A 111 -7.13 5.69 -14.02
C PHE A 111 -6.78 7.12 -14.46
N GLU A 112 -7.01 7.49 -15.72
CA GLU A 112 -6.83 8.86 -16.19
C GLU A 112 -7.69 9.86 -15.39
N ALA A 113 -8.92 9.48 -15.03
CA ALA A 113 -9.80 10.30 -14.21
C ALA A 113 -9.34 10.40 -12.74
N VAL A 114 -8.58 9.44 -12.22
CA VAL A 114 -7.93 9.51 -10.90
C VAL A 114 -6.71 10.44 -10.91
N ILE A 115 -5.87 10.37 -11.95
CA ILE A 115 -4.60 11.12 -12.00
C ILE A 115 -4.76 12.57 -12.46
N SER A 116 -5.69 12.86 -13.36
CA SER A 116 -5.92 14.21 -13.90
C SER A 116 -6.16 15.27 -12.81
N PRO A 117 -6.96 15.03 -11.75
CA PRO A 117 -7.22 16.02 -10.72
C PRO A 117 -6.09 16.20 -9.68
N ILE A 118 -5.04 15.36 -9.68
CA ILE A 118 -3.94 15.44 -8.70
C ILE A 118 -3.26 16.82 -8.76
N GLY A 119 -3.02 17.33 -9.98
CA GLY A 119 -2.58 18.69 -10.21
C GLY A 119 -1.24 19.06 -9.56
N GLY A 120 -0.95 20.36 -9.60
CA GLY A 120 0.24 20.98 -9.06
C GLY A 120 0.27 22.45 -9.44
N LYS A 121 1.26 23.20 -8.95
CA LYS A 121 1.42 24.61 -9.38
C LYS A 121 1.88 24.72 -10.84
N ASN A 122 2.51 23.67 -11.34
CA ASN A 122 3.02 23.53 -12.69
C ASN A 122 3.08 22.03 -13.08
N GLY A 123 3.49 21.74 -14.31
CA GLY A 123 3.58 20.36 -14.82
C GLY A 123 4.60 19.49 -14.06
N ASP A 124 5.69 20.07 -13.56
CA ASP A 124 6.70 19.33 -12.80
C ASP A 124 6.18 18.86 -11.43
N ASP A 125 5.35 19.68 -10.79
CA ASP A 125 4.64 19.36 -9.56
C ASP A 125 3.57 18.30 -9.81
N HIS A 126 2.81 18.43 -10.90
CA HIS A 126 1.80 17.42 -11.28
C HIS A 126 2.43 16.05 -11.47
N ILE A 127 3.51 15.96 -12.24
CA ILE A 127 4.25 14.69 -12.42
C ILE A 127 4.76 14.16 -11.08
N ALA A 128 5.34 15.01 -10.23
CA ALA A 128 5.86 14.58 -8.94
C ALA A 128 4.75 14.05 -8.02
N ASN A 129 3.59 14.69 -8.01
CA ASN A 129 2.44 14.26 -7.21
C ASN A 129 1.83 12.98 -7.77
N ALA A 130 1.64 12.88 -9.09
CA ALA A 130 1.13 11.67 -9.74
C ALA A 130 2.02 10.45 -9.47
N ILE A 131 3.35 10.60 -9.60
CA ILE A 131 4.30 9.52 -9.29
C ILE A 131 4.24 9.12 -7.82
N LYS A 132 4.14 10.07 -6.88
CA LYS A 132 3.98 9.77 -5.45
C LYS A 132 2.67 9.06 -5.13
N HIS A 133 1.60 9.42 -5.83
CA HIS A 133 0.30 8.81 -5.64
C HIS A 133 0.26 7.38 -6.21
N CYS A 134 0.93 7.15 -7.34
CA CYS A 134 0.90 5.85 -8.02
C CYS A 134 1.92 4.85 -7.46
N PHE A 135 3.08 5.31 -6.99
CA PHE A 135 4.19 4.43 -6.62
C PHE A 135 4.68 4.73 -5.21
N HIS A 136 4.76 3.70 -4.38
CA HIS A 136 5.50 3.78 -3.13
C HIS A 136 7.02 3.87 -3.41
N LEU A 137 7.78 4.52 -2.52
CA LEU A 137 9.22 4.71 -2.71
C LEU A 137 9.99 3.38 -2.81
N SER A 138 9.52 2.34 -2.13
CA SER A 138 10.11 0.98 -2.23
C SER A 138 10.06 0.44 -3.66
N LEU A 139 8.96 0.67 -4.39
CA LEU A 139 8.81 0.26 -5.78
C LEU A 139 9.62 1.16 -6.70
N GLN A 140 9.56 2.48 -6.50
CA GLN A 140 10.34 3.44 -7.28
C GLN A 140 11.84 3.08 -7.27
N ASN A 141 12.37 2.58 -6.15
CA ASN A 141 13.78 2.21 -6.03
C ASN A 141 14.14 0.93 -6.81
N LYS A 142 13.16 0.06 -7.09
CA LYS A 142 13.30 -1.15 -7.91
C LYS A 142 13.08 -0.88 -9.41
N CYS A 143 12.67 0.33 -9.75
CA CYS A 143 12.42 0.76 -11.12
C CYS A 143 13.48 1.77 -11.60
N ASN A 144 13.63 1.90 -12.91
CA ASN A 144 14.23 3.08 -13.52
C ASN A 144 13.66 3.30 -14.92
N TRP A 145 14.15 4.32 -15.63
CA TRP A 145 13.61 4.64 -16.95
C TRP A 145 13.84 3.54 -17.98
N SER A 146 15.05 3.00 -18.07
CA SER A 146 15.51 2.16 -19.21
C SER A 146 15.69 0.68 -18.91
N GLY A 147 15.57 0.25 -17.66
CA GLY A 147 15.80 -1.12 -17.19
C GLY A 147 17.26 -1.48 -16.92
N MET A 148 18.15 -0.50 -16.75
CA MET A 148 19.57 -0.79 -16.47
C MET A 148 19.76 -1.36 -15.05
N ASN A 149 20.80 -2.16 -14.85
CA ASN A 149 21.16 -2.75 -13.55
C ASN A 149 20.03 -3.58 -12.92
N GLU A 150 19.38 -4.43 -13.72
CA GLU A 150 18.35 -5.38 -13.26
C GLU A 150 17.11 -4.70 -12.61
N LYS A 151 16.89 -3.42 -12.91
CA LYS A 151 15.69 -2.69 -12.48
C LYS A 151 14.57 -2.81 -13.52
N GLU A 152 13.33 -2.71 -13.07
CA GLU A 152 12.17 -2.74 -13.96
C GLU A 152 12.10 -1.45 -14.81
N PRO A 153 12.00 -1.55 -16.15
CA PRO A 153 11.92 -0.41 -17.05
C PRO A 153 10.53 0.24 -17.04
N LEU A 154 10.46 1.54 -16.79
CA LEU A 154 9.21 2.31 -16.81
C LEU A 154 8.96 3.09 -18.10
N LYS A 155 9.93 3.19 -19.02
CA LYS A 155 9.79 3.95 -20.28
C LYS A 155 8.57 3.55 -21.11
N SER A 156 8.23 2.27 -21.14
CA SER A 156 7.14 1.72 -21.97
C SER A 156 5.87 1.37 -21.18
N ALA A 157 5.89 1.54 -19.85
CA ALA A 157 4.77 1.22 -18.97
C ALA A 157 3.55 2.08 -19.31
N THR A 158 2.38 1.46 -19.32
CA THR A 158 1.09 2.08 -19.65
C THR A 158 0.75 3.15 -18.63
N ILE A 159 0.94 2.86 -17.34
CA ILE A 159 0.73 3.82 -16.25
C ILE A 159 1.53 5.11 -16.47
N ILE A 160 2.77 5.01 -16.96
CA ILE A 160 3.63 6.17 -17.24
C ILE A 160 3.13 6.96 -18.44
N LYS A 161 2.67 6.28 -19.50
CA LYS A 161 2.07 6.95 -20.66
C LYS A 161 0.82 7.72 -20.25
N LEU A 162 -0.06 7.13 -19.45
CA LEU A 162 -1.27 7.77 -18.96
C LEU A 162 -0.94 8.98 -18.05
N ILE A 163 0.06 8.86 -17.18
CA ILE A 163 0.55 10.00 -16.37
C ILE A 163 1.06 11.14 -17.27
N ILE A 164 1.86 10.84 -18.29
CA ILE A 164 2.35 11.85 -19.24
C ILE A 164 1.17 12.51 -19.97
N ASN A 165 0.22 11.71 -20.47
CA ASN A 165 -0.96 12.20 -21.18
C ASN A 165 -1.84 13.11 -20.29
N SER A 166 -1.89 12.85 -18.98
CA SER A 166 -2.70 13.64 -18.04
C SER A 166 -2.24 15.10 -17.90
N ILE A 167 -1.00 15.43 -18.27
CA ILE A 167 -0.42 16.77 -18.12
C ILE A 167 0.04 17.40 -19.44
N CYS A 168 0.21 16.59 -20.49
CA CYS A 168 0.66 17.09 -21.78
C CYS A 168 -0.39 17.99 -22.42
N THR A 169 -0.03 19.26 -22.55
CA THR A 169 -0.83 20.32 -23.17
C THR A 169 0.07 21.11 -24.12
N SER A 170 -0.45 22.17 -24.76
CA SER A 170 0.38 23.05 -25.60
C SER A 170 1.55 23.71 -24.87
N GLN A 171 1.52 23.76 -23.53
CA GLN A 171 2.53 24.42 -22.69
C GLN A 171 3.48 23.45 -21.99
N TYR A 172 3.20 22.15 -21.98
CA TYR A 172 4.03 21.14 -21.33
C TYR A 172 4.25 19.93 -22.22
N SER A 173 5.47 19.80 -22.72
CA SER A 173 5.84 18.79 -23.71
C SER A 173 6.07 17.41 -23.09
N ILE A 174 5.90 16.37 -23.92
CA ILE A 174 6.22 14.98 -23.56
C ILE A 174 7.68 14.86 -23.11
N THR A 175 8.61 15.57 -23.75
CA THR A 175 10.04 15.52 -23.39
C THR A 175 10.31 16.10 -22.00
N GLN A 176 9.61 17.17 -21.62
CA GLN A 176 9.69 17.74 -20.27
C GLN A 176 9.15 16.74 -19.24
N ALA A 177 7.97 16.15 -19.49
CA ALA A 177 7.37 15.14 -18.63
C ALA A 177 8.32 13.94 -18.41
N GLN A 178 8.86 13.38 -19.50
CA GLN A 178 9.81 12.27 -19.44
C GLN A 178 11.08 12.63 -18.67
N SER A 179 11.62 13.84 -18.88
CA SER A 179 12.81 14.31 -18.17
C SER A 179 12.55 14.44 -16.68
N ARG A 180 11.37 14.93 -16.30
CA ARG A 180 10.95 15.03 -14.90
C ARG A 180 10.79 13.67 -14.24
N ILE A 181 10.15 12.70 -14.91
CA ILE A 181 10.01 11.33 -14.40
C ILE A 181 11.37 10.67 -14.22
N LYS A 182 12.27 10.78 -15.20
CA LYS A 182 13.66 10.27 -15.10
C LYS A 182 14.35 10.84 -13.88
N TYR A 183 14.28 12.16 -13.69
CA TYR A 183 14.88 12.83 -12.54
C TYR A 183 14.34 12.25 -11.22
N LEU A 184 13.02 12.09 -11.09
CA LEU A 184 12.39 11.55 -9.87
C LEU A 184 12.84 10.12 -9.58
N LEU A 185 12.93 9.26 -10.60
CA LEU A 185 13.36 7.87 -10.46
C LEU A 185 14.84 7.75 -10.10
N GLN A 186 15.70 8.58 -10.71
CA GLN A 186 17.14 8.62 -10.42
C GLN A 186 17.42 9.00 -8.97
N HIS A 187 16.65 9.94 -8.42
CA HIS A 187 16.84 10.46 -7.05
C HIS A 187 15.92 9.78 -6.02
N THR A 188 15.41 8.59 -6.32
CA THR A 188 14.52 7.87 -5.39
C THR A 188 15.23 7.56 -4.06
N TYR A 189 16.48 7.14 -4.11
CA TYR A 189 17.25 6.81 -2.91
C TYR A 189 17.39 8.02 -1.96
N ASP A 190 17.72 9.19 -2.51
CA ASP A 190 17.84 10.42 -1.72
C ASP A 190 16.50 10.82 -1.08
N ARG A 191 15.40 10.62 -1.82
CA ARG A 191 14.04 10.84 -1.31
C ARG A 191 13.69 9.88 -0.17
N MET A 192 14.03 8.60 -0.29
CA MET A 192 13.86 7.62 0.79
C MET A 192 14.63 8.04 2.05
N LYS A 193 15.89 8.42 1.90
CA LYS A 193 16.72 8.89 3.02
C LYS A 193 16.14 10.15 3.67
N SER A 194 15.59 11.06 2.86
CA SER A 194 14.91 12.26 3.35
C SER A 194 13.64 11.95 4.14
N GLU A 195 12.83 10.99 3.67
CA GLU A 195 11.63 10.57 4.40
C GLU A 195 11.96 9.84 5.71
N GLN A 196 12.96 8.96 5.70
CA GLN A 196 13.39 8.28 6.92
C GLN A 196 13.80 9.27 8.00
N LYS A 197 14.63 10.27 7.65
CA LYS A 197 15.02 11.34 8.58
C LYS A 197 13.85 12.13 9.15
N LYS A 198 12.79 12.36 8.36
CA LYS A 198 11.59 13.07 8.83
C LYS A 198 10.80 12.21 9.81
N ASN A 199 10.68 10.92 9.53
CA ASN A 199 9.99 9.98 10.41
C ASN A 199 10.73 9.83 11.74
N ASP A 200 12.06 9.72 11.69
CA ASP A 200 12.90 9.65 12.90
C ASP A 200 12.76 10.92 13.74
N ALA A 201 12.81 12.10 13.12
CA ALA A 201 12.62 13.37 13.82
C ALA A 201 11.23 13.54 14.45
N ASN A 202 10.18 13.08 13.76
CA ASN A 202 8.81 13.12 14.29
C ASN A 202 8.64 12.20 15.51
N TYR A 203 9.31 11.04 15.51
CA TYR A 203 9.28 10.11 16.64
C TYR A 203 9.98 10.70 17.87
N THR A 204 11.11 11.39 17.69
CA THR A 204 11.81 12.09 18.79
C THR A 204 10.95 13.15 19.47
N ILE A 205 10.10 13.87 18.73
CA ILE A 205 9.22 14.92 19.30
C ILE A 205 8.09 14.33 20.15
N LEU A 206 7.62 13.12 19.82
CA LEU A 206 6.54 12.45 20.56
C LEU A 206 7.01 11.79 21.87
N GLU A 207 8.29 11.43 21.98
CA GLU A 207 8.86 10.89 23.23
C GLU A 207 9.22 11.98 24.25
N GLU A 208 9.28 13.26 23.82
CA GLU A 208 9.59 14.42 24.65
C GLU A 208 8.35 15.23 25.10
N SER A 209 7.14 14.82 24.67
CA SER A 209 5.86 15.49 24.98
C SER A 209 5.01 14.70 25.98
#